data_AF-F8QZH3-F1
#
_entry.id   AF-F8QZH3-F1
#
_cell.length_a   1.000
_cell.length_b   1.000
_cell.length_c   1.000
_cell.angle_alpha   90.00
_cell.angle_beta   90.00
_cell.angle_gamma   90.00
#
_symmetry.space_group_name_H-M   'P 1'
#
loop_
_entity.id
_entity.type
_entity.pdbx_description
1 polymer ?
#
loop_
_entity_poly.entity_id
_entity_poly.type
_entity_poly.pdbx_seq_one_letter_code
_entity_poly.pdbx_strand_id
1 'polypeptide(L)'
;VSYGASSMVLNARRLYPSFLRTISSDKHQVDILVLLLQKFGWVWISIVGGEGDYGEVGIQELEYQVTRQGICIAFRDIVPFSARPGDERMQSMIRCLVQAGTTVVVVYSGKQLARVFFESV
;
A
#
# COMPACT_ATOMS: atom_id res chain seq x y z
N VAL A 1 -5.85 23.34 -5.59
CA VAL A 1 -5.09 23.02 -4.37
C VAL A 1 -5.81 21.87 -3.66
N SER A 2 -5.15 20.73 -3.44
CA SER A 2 -5.74 19.54 -2.80
C SER A 2 -5.34 19.44 -1.31
N TYR A 3 -6.28 18.99 -0.48
CA TYR A 3 -6.07 18.77 0.96
C TYR A 3 -6.00 17.29 1.34
N GLY A 4 -6.09 16.37 0.37
CA GLY A 4 -6.18 14.92 0.62
C GLY A 4 -5.40 14.03 -0.36
N ALA A 5 -4.94 14.55 -1.50
CA ALA A 5 -4.25 13.75 -2.50
C ALA A 5 -2.72 13.75 -2.28
N SER A 6 -2.21 12.69 -1.66
CA SER A 6 -0.81 12.55 -1.26
C SER A 6 0.05 11.71 -2.22
N SER A 7 -0.56 11.06 -3.22
CA SER A 7 0.14 10.20 -4.19
C SER A 7 1.38 10.87 -4.78
N MET A 8 2.42 10.06 -4.97
CA MET A 8 3.71 10.49 -5.53
C MET A 8 3.62 10.91 -6.99
N VAL A 9 2.65 10.38 -7.75
CA VAL A 9 2.47 10.74 -9.17
C VAL A 9 2.22 12.23 -9.36
N LEU A 10 1.56 12.86 -8.38
CA LEU A 10 1.20 14.28 -8.38
C LEU A 10 2.41 15.20 -8.16
N ASN A 11 3.60 14.66 -7.88
CA ASN A 11 4.85 15.44 -7.86
C ASN A 11 5.36 15.78 -9.26
N ALA A 12 4.90 15.07 -10.30
CA ALA A 12 5.39 15.24 -11.66
C ALA A 12 4.91 16.59 -12.25
N ARG A 13 5.65 17.68 -11.97
CA ARG A 13 5.33 19.05 -12.44
C ARG A 13 5.18 19.17 -13.95
N ARG A 14 5.83 18.30 -14.72
CA ARG A 14 5.65 18.23 -16.18
C ARG A 14 4.23 17.79 -16.57
N LEU A 15 3.64 16.87 -15.82
CA LEU A 15 2.28 16.36 -16.04
C LEU A 15 1.23 17.20 -15.32
N TYR A 16 1.58 17.73 -14.14
CA TYR A 16 0.69 18.47 -13.25
C TYR A 16 1.27 19.86 -12.88
N PRO A 17 1.49 20.77 -13.86
CA PRO A 17 2.21 22.03 -13.63
C PRO A 17 1.52 22.93 -12.59
N SER A 18 0.19 22.96 -12.60
CA SER A 18 -0.61 23.81 -11.70
C SER A 18 -1.15 23.07 -10.47
N PHE A 19 -0.74 21.81 -10.24
CA PHE A 19 -1.18 21.07 -9.06
C PHE A 19 -0.44 21.53 -7.80
N LEU A 20 -1.20 21.76 -6.74
CA LEU A 20 -0.73 22.20 -5.43
C LEU A 20 -1.46 21.39 -4.37
N ARG A 21 -0.80 21.08 -3.26
CA ARG A 21 -1.39 20.39 -2.12
C ARG A 21 -0.95 20.97 -0.79
N THR A 22 -1.81 20.89 0.22
CA THR A 22 -1.54 21.32 1.61
C THR A 22 -1.14 20.17 2.52
N ILE A 23 -0.83 19.00 1.95
CA ILE A 23 -0.34 17.82 2.65
C ILE A 23 0.96 17.34 2.02
N SER A 24 1.73 16.53 2.75
CA SER A 24 2.98 15.95 2.27
C SER A 24 2.74 14.90 1.18
N SER A 25 3.79 14.63 0.39
CA SER A 25 3.81 13.48 -0.51
C SER A 25 3.98 12.17 0.26
N ASP A 26 3.36 11.10 -0.25
CA ASP A 26 3.49 9.72 0.22
C ASP A 26 4.92 9.17 0.20
N LYS A 27 5.86 9.79 -0.53
CA LYS A 27 7.28 9.44 -0.49
C LYS A 27 7.80 9.35 0.94
N HIS A 28 7.48 10.36 1.75
CA HIS A 28 7.91 10.40 3.15
C HIS A 28 7.19 9.34 4.00
N GLN A 29 5.92 9.05 3.69
CA GLN A 29 5.17 8.01 4.38
C GLN A 29 5.77 6.62 4.11
N VAL A 30 6.18 6.34 2.87
CA VAL A 30 6.91 5.12 2.52
C VAL A 30 8.25 5.05 3.25
N ASP A 31 9.05 6.12 3.24
CA ASP A 31 10.34 6.16 3.94
C ASP A 31 10.16 5.84 5.44
N ILE A 32 9.13 6.40 6.09
CA ILE A 32 8.80 6.13 7.50
C ILE A 32 8.36 4.68 7.71
N LEU A 33 7.54 4.11 6.83
CA LEU A 33 7.12 2.71 6.92
C LEU A 33 8.33 1.77 6.88
N VAL A 34 9.28 2.04 5.99
CA VAL A 34 10.49 1.21 5.89
C VAL A 34 11.33 1.32 7.16
N LEU A 35 11.54 2.54 7.68
CA LEU A 35 12.24 2.76 8.96
C LEU A 35 11.54 2.06 10.12
N LEU A 36 10.20 2.03 10.13
CA LEU A 36 9.42 1.32 11.14
C LEU A 36 9.68 -0.19 11.08
N LEU A 37 9.61 -0.77 9.89
CA LEU A 37 9.87 -2.20 9.67
C LEU A 37 11.28 -2.59 10.14
N GLN A 38 12.28 -1.77 9.81
CA GLN A 38 13.66 -1.98 10.27
C GLN A 38 13.80 -1.87 11.79
N LYS A 39 13.18 -0.85 12.40
CA LYS A 39 13.28 -0.61 13.84
C LYS A 39 12.79 -1.79 14.67
N PHE A 40 11.79 -2.51 14.17
CA PHE A 40 11.23 -3.70 14.82
C PHE A 40 11.82 -5.02 14.30
N GLY A 41 12.76 -4.98 13.36
CA GLY A 41 13.40 -6.18 12.80
C GLY A 41 12.47 -7.05 11.94
N TRP A 42 11.40 -6.47 11.39
CA TRP A 42 10.47 -7.19 10.52
C TRP A 42 11.03 -7.27 9.11
N VAL A 43 11.65 -8.42 8.80
CA VAL A 43 12.28 -8.70 7.50
C VAL A 43 11.43 -9.57 6.58
N TRP A 44 10.29 -10.06 7.04
CA TRP A 44 9.37 -10.92 6.28
C TRP A 44 7.94 -10.41 6.42
N ILE A 45 7.43 -9.73 5.39
CA ILE A 45 6.15 -9.03 5.43
C ILE A 45 5.26 -9.40 4.25
N SER A 46 3.96 -9.15 4.36
CA SER A 46 3.05 -9.09 3.21
C SER A 46 2.61 -7.65 2.97
N ILE A 47 2.26 -7.32 1.74
CA ILE A 47 1.77 -5.99 1.38
C ILE A 47 0.46 -6.09 0.59
N VAL A 48 -0.49 -5.21 0.88
CA VAL A 48 -1.79 -5.15 0.18
C VAL A 48 -2.07 -3.72 -0.22
N GLY A 49 -2.30 -3.49 -1.52
CA GLY A 49 -2.65 -2.19 -2.06
C GLY A 49 -4.14 -2.10 -2.39
N GLY A 50 -4.68 -0.88 -2.42
CA GLY A 50 -5.96 -0.61 -3.11
C GLY A 50 -5.71 -0.26 -4.58
N GLU A 51 -6.57 -0.71 -5.49
CA GLU A 51 -6.48 -0.35 -6.91
C GLU A 51 -6.45 1.17 -7.11
N GLY A 52 -5.65 1.63 -8.08
CA GLY A 52 -5.51 3.03 -8.47
C GLY A 52 -4.24 3.74 -7.98
N ASP A 53 -4.07 4.98 -8.44
CA ASP A 53 -2.83 5.77 -8.32
C ASP A 53 -2.34 6.08 -6.90
N TYR A 54 -3.15 5.81 -5.88
CA TYR A 54 -2.74 5.96 -4.47
C TYR A 54 -2.22 4.65 -3.91
N GLY A 55 -3.04 3.59 -3.94
CA GLY A 55 -2.68 2.32 -3.31
C GLY A 55 -1.64 1.55 -4.10
N GLU A 56 -1.84 1.40 -5.40
CA GLU A 56 -0.98 0.60 -6.26
C GLU A 56 0.42 1.21 -6.41
N VAL A 57 0.50 2.51 -6.69
CA VAL A 57 1.78 3.24 -6.75
C VAL A 57 2.44 3.28 -5.37
N GLY A 58 1.66 3.44 -4.30
CA GLY A 58 2.15 3.43 -2.93
C GLY A 58 2.84 2.12 -2.56
N ILE A 59 2.22 0.97 -2.85
CA ILE A 59 2.84 -0.33 -2.58
C ILE A 59 4.02 -0.63 -3.51
N GLN A 60 3.99 -0.15 -4.76
CA GLN A 60 5.11 -0.33 -5.69
C GLN A 60 6.38 0.39 -5.21
N GLU A 61 6.25 1.63 -4.73
CA GLU A 61 7.38 2.35 -4.13
C GLU A 61 7.81 1.69 -2.81
N LEU A 62 6.86 1.27 -1.97
CA LEU A 62 7.18 0.56 -0.73
C LEU A 62 7.98 -0.71 -1.02
N GLU A 63 7.54 -1.52 -1.97
CA GLU A 63 8.22 -2.73 -2.43
C GLU A 63 9.66 -2.45 -2.89
N TYR A 64 9.85 -1.40 -3.67
CA TYR A 64 11.19 -0.97 -4.08
C TYR A 64 12.08 -0.57 -2.89
N GLN A 65 11.54 0.17 -1.91
CA GLN A 65 12.34 0.63 -0.77
C GLN A 65 12.66 -0.49 0.23
N VAL A 66 11.68 -1.35 0.55
CA VAL A 66 11.88 -2.43 1.54
C VAL A 66 12.86 -3.48 1.01
N THR A 67 12.77 -3.84 -0.27
CA THR A 67 13.68 -4.83 -0.90
C THR A 67 15.12 -4.34 -0.91
N ARG A 68 15.36 -3.05 -1.19
CA ARG A 68 16.69 -2.43 -1.10
C ARG A 68 17.28 -2.44 0.31
N GLN A 69 16.43 -2.56 1.33
CA GLN A 69 16.83 -2.59 2.73
C GLN A 69 16.86 -4.01 3.31
N GLY A 70 16.78 -5.04 2.44
CA GLY A 70 16.90 -6.44 2.83
C GLY A 70 15.63 -7.04 3.45
N ILE A 71 14.49 -6.36 3.32
CA ILE A 71 13.18 -6.86 3.76
C ILE A 71 12.51 -7.57 2.57
N CYS A 72 12.07 -8.80 2.80
CA CYS A 72 11.41 -9.63 1.80
C CYS A 72 9.89 -9.52 1.90
N ILE A 73 9.24 -9.58 0.74
CA ILE A 73 7.78 -9.60 0.63
C ILE A 73 7.34 -11.02 0.30
N ALA A 74 6.60 -11.65 1.22
CA ALA A 74 6.10 -13.01 1.08
C ALA A 74 4.87 -13.08 0.15
N PHE A 75 4.02 -12.06 0.23
CA PHE A 75 2.81 -11.95 -0.56
C PHE A 75 2.48 -10.49 -0.85
N ARG A 76 2.03 -10.25 -2.08
CA ARG A 76 1.61 -8.94 -2.59
C ARG A 76 0.31 -9.11 -3.34
N ASP A 77 -0.68 -8.27 -3.02
CA ASP A 77 -1.94 -8.25 -3.78
C ASP A 77 -2.58 -6.85 -3.82
N ILE A 78 -3.55 -6.69 -4.72
CA ILE A 78 -4.34 -5.48 -4.93
C ILE A 78 -5.81 -5.78 -4.69
N VAL A 79 -6.46 -4.97 -3.86
CA VAL A 79 -7.91 -4.96 -3.68
C VAL A 79 -8.53 -4.19 -4.85
N PRO A 80 -9.32 -4.83 -5.73
CA PRO A 80 -9.90 -4.16 -6.88
C PRO A 80 -11.01 -3.18 -6.48
N PHE A 81 -11.28 -2.18 -7.31
CA PHE A 81 -12.37 -1.22 -7.12
C PHE A 81 -13.75 -1.87 -7.00
N SER A 82 -13.93 -3.01 -7.68
CA SER A 82 -15.17 -3.80 -7.64
C SER A 82 -15.31 -4.68 -6.40
N ALA A 83 -14.29 -4.76 -5.54
CA ALA A 83 -14.27 -5.68 -4.40
C ALA A 83 -15.40 -5.38 -3.41
N ARG A 84 -16.02 -6.45 -2.93
CA ARG A 84 -16.98 -6.44 -1.83
C ARG A 84 -16.57 -7.46 -0.77
N PRO A 85 -16.94 -7.24 0.50
CA PRO A 85 -16.75 -8.24 1.54
C PRO A 85 -17.45 -9.55 1.16
N GLY A 86 -16.73 -10.66 1.30
CA GLY A 86 -17.24 -12.00 0.99
C GLY A 86 -17.04 -12.47 -0.46
N ASP A 87 -16.56 -11.61 -1.37
CA ASP A 87 -16.25 -12.01 -2.75
C ASP A 87 -15.18 -13.11 -2.80
N GLU A 88 -15.26 -14.02 -3.79
CA GLU A 88 -14.29 -15.10 -3.98
C GLU A 88 -12.85 -14.57 -4.13
N ARG A 89 -12.68 -13.41 -4.79
CA ARG A 89 -11.37 -12.76 -4.93
C ARG A 89 -10.79 -12.35 -3.58
N MET A 90 -11.62 -11.76 -2.71
CA MET A 90 -11.21 -11.36 -1.36
C MET A 90 -10.90 -12.59 -0.50
N GLN A 91 -11.76 -13.60 -0.53
CA GLN A 91 -11.50 -14.86 0.18
C GLN A 91 -10.18 -15.51 -0.26
N SER A 92 -9.88 -15.50 -1.57
CA SER A 92 -8.62 -16.02 -2.08
C SER A 92 -7.43 -15.21 -1.58
N MET A 93 -7.52 -13.89 -1.58
CA MET A 93 -6.47 -13.01 -1.05
C MET A 93 -6.18 -13.31 0.42
N ILE A 94 -7.22 -13.45 1.25
CA ILE A 94 -7.06 -13.77 2.68
C ILE A 94 -6.46 -15.17 2.87
N ARG A 95 -6.90 -16.17 2.10
CA ARG A 95 -6.28 -17.51 2.12
C ARG A 95 -4.78 -17.46 1.80
N CYS A 96 -4.40 -16.70 0.77
CA CYS A 96 -2.98 -16.53 0.41
C CYS A 96 -2.19 -15.78 1.50
N LEU A 97 -2.77 -14.76 2.13
CA LEU A 97 -2.14 -14.06 3.27
C LEU A 97 -1.89 -15.00 4.45
N VAL A 98 -2.85 -15.86 4.78
CA VAL A 98 -2.69 -16.87 5.84
C VAL A 98 -1.60 -17.88 5.48
N GLN A 99 -1.56 -18.33 4.22
CA GLN A 99 -0.52 -19.26 3.74
C GLN A 99 0.87 -18.63 3.69
N ALA A 100 0.98 -17.32 3.46
CA ALA A 100 2.25 -16.60 3.44
C ALA A 100 2.95 -16.60 4.82
N GLY A 101 2.21 -16.84 5.91
CA GLY A 101 2.76 -17.00 7.25
C GLY A 101 3.44 -15.74 7.82
N THR A 102 3.15 -14.56 7.26
CA THR A 102 3.71 -13.29 7.71
C THR A 102 2.97 -12.77 8.93
N THR A 103 3.70 -12.30 9.94
CA THR A 103 3.12 -11.65 11.12
C THR A 103 2.74 -10.19 10.87
N VAL A 104 3.32 -9.56 9.85
CA VAL A 104 3.11 -8.15 9.52
C VAL A 104 2.58 -8.04 8.10
N VAL A 105 1.43 -7.37 7.96
CA VAL A 105 0.80 -7.02 6.68
C VAL A 105 0.71 -5.50 6.59
N VAL A 106 1.37 -4.89 5.60
CA VAL A 106 1.28 -3.45 5.34
C VAL A 106 0.17 -3.20 4.33
N VAL A 107 -0.87 -2.45 4.74
CA VAL A 107 -2.00 -2.09 3.88
C VAL A 107 -1.84 -0.64 3.42
N TYR A 108 -1.74 -0.41 2.11
CA TYR A 108 -1.65 0.92 1.50
C TYR A 108 -2.84 1.15 0.57
N SER A 109 -3.90 1.77 1.08
CA SER A 109 -5.16 1.84 0.35
C SER A 109 -5.98 3.06 0.73
N GLY A 110 -6.84 3.50 -0.19
CA GLY A 110 -7.90 4.45 0.13
C GLY A 110 -8.90 3.85 1.13
N LYS A 111 -9.62 4.73 1.85
CA LYS A 111 -10.52 4.35 2.96
C LYS A 111 -11.53 3.26 2.60
N GLN A 112 -12.16 3.34 1.43
CA GLN A 112 -13.22 2.42 1.03
C GLN A 112 -12.69 1.00 0.80
N LEU A 113 -11.62 0.84 0.00
CA LEU A 113 -11.03 -0.47 -0.27
C LEU A 113 -10.33 -1.06 0.96
N ALA A 114 -9.75 -0.21 1.81
CA ALA A 114 -9.19 -0.65 3.09
C ALA A 114 -10.29 -1.24 3.98
N ARG A 115 -11.48 -0.62 4.02
CA ARG A 115 -12.63 -1.15 4.75
C ARG A 115 -13.05 -2.52 4.23
N VAL A 116 -13.14 -2.70 2.91
CA VAL A 116 -13.48 -3.99 2.29
C VAL A 116 -12.46 -5.07 2.67
N PHE A 117 -11.16 -4.73 2.65
CA PHE A 117 -10.10 -5.63 3.10
C PHE A 117 -10.30 -6.07 4.55
N PHE A 118 -10.45 -5.11 5.49
CA PHE A 118 -10.62 -5.43 6.91
C PHE A 118 -11.95 -6.12 7.25
N GLU A 119 -13.00 -5.93 6.46
CA GLU A 119 -14.26 -6.69 6.58
C GLU A 119 -14.14 -8.12 6.02
N SER A 120 -13.07 -8.43 5.28
CA SER A 120 -12.83 -9.75 4.69
C SER A 120 -11.87 -10.63 5.49
N VAL A 121 -11.07 -10.04 6.39
CA VAL A 121 -10.15 -10.72 7.31
C VAL A 121 -10.93 -11.34 8.47
#